data_AF-A0A4Y9YGY3-F1
#
_entry.id   AF-A0A4Y9YGY3-F1
#
_cell.length_a   1.000
_cell.length_b   1.000
_cell.length_c   1.000
_cell.angle_alpha   90.00
_cell.angle_beta   90.00
_cell.angle_gamma   90.00
#
_symmetry.space_group_name_H-M   'P 1'
#
loop_
_entity.id
_entity.type
_entity.pdbx_description
1 polymer ?
#
loop_
_entity_poly.entity_id
_entity_poly.type
_entity_poly.pdbx_seq_one_letter_code
_entity_poly.pdbx_strand_id
1 'polypeptide(L)'
;MPMKRPAQAELVYTTRKIEANFSNFSAWHQRSKVLTSLWEGGQLDPHKSKEEEFDLVKNAMYTDPGDQSVWIYHRWLVGAGNAYDILQREIASIQELLDEQPDSKWCMESLVFYKRLLLRHHARQLSEADRLSLTQECLRLLTGLQDIDPNRRQRYEDLAADVKKIN
;
A
#
# COMPACT_ATOMS: atom_id res chain seq x y z
N MET A 1 -25.65 -16.53 21.38
CA MET A 1 -24.46 -15.90 20.75
C MET A 1 -24.83 -14.49 20.31
N PRO A 2 -23.94 -13.50 20.35
CA PRO A 2 -24.26 -12.15 19.87
C PRO A 2 -24.63 -12.21 18.38
N MET A 3 -25.70 -11.51 18.00
CA MET A 3 -26.13 -11.45 16.59
C MET A 3 -25.04 -10.80 15.74
N LYS A 4 -24.66 -11.47 14.64
CA LYS A 4 -23.73 -10.91 13.65
C LYS A 4 -24.38 -9.68 13.04
N ARG A 5 -23.73 -8.52 13.17
CA ARG A 5 -24.24 -7.28 12.58
C ARG A 5 -24.29 -7.41 11.05
N PRO A 6 -25.25 -6.76 10.37
CA PRO A 6 -25.23 -6.66 8.92
C PRO A 6 -23.91 -6.05 8.44
N ALA A 7 -23.36 -6.58 7.34
CA ALA A 7 -22.06 -6.16 6.81
C ALA A 7 -22.00 -4.64 6.53
N GLN A 8 -23.08 -4.04 6.02
CA GLN A 8 -23.14 -2.60 5.80
C GLN A 8 -23.06 -1.78 7.11
N ALA A 9 -23.68 -2.26 8.18
CA ALA A 9 -23.59 -1.61 9.50
C ALA A 9 -22.18 -1.73 10.08
N GLU A 10 -21.47 -2.82 9.76
CA GLU A 10 -20.07 -3.02 10.16
C GLU A 10 -19.11 -2.11 9.38
N LEU A 11 -19.37 -1.81 8.10
CA LEU A 11 -18.63 -0.78 7.36
C LEU A 11 -18.81 0.60 8.01
N VAL A 12 -20.04 0.99 8.36
CA VAL A 12 -20.28 2.27 9.06
C VAL A 12 -19.57 2.31 10.42
N TYR A 13 -19.58 1.20 11.17
CA TYR A 13 -18.90 1.10 12.45
C TYR A 13 -17.38 1.26 12.31
N THR A 14 -16.78 0.56 11.33
CA THR A 14 -15.33 0.65 11.09
C THR A 14 -14.92 2.03 10.59
N THR A 15 -15.70 2.68 9.72
CA THR A 15 -15.48 4.07 9.29
C THR A 15 -15.40 5.00 10.50
N ARG A 16 -16.39 4.98 11.40
CA ARG A 16 -16.37 5.83 12.62
C ARG A 16 -15.16 5.57 13.51
N LYS A 17 -14.70 4.31 13.58
CA LYS A 17 -13.52 3.94 14.39
C LYS A 17 -12.21 4.40 13.78
N ILE A 18 -12.13 4.42 12.45
CA ILE A 18 -11.00 4.92 11.69
C ILE A 18 -10.94 6.45 11.77
N GLU A 19 -12.06 7.14 11.54
CA GLU A 19 -12.14 8.61 11.62
C GLU A 19 -11.81 9.13 13.03
N ALA A 20 -12.19 8.40 14.07
CA ALA A 20 -11.85 8.74 15.45
C ALA A 20 -10.37 8.48 15.78
N ASN A 21 -9.73 7.53 15.10
CA ASN A 21 -8.33 7.17 15.29
C ASN A 21 -7.81 6.34 14.09
N PHE A 22 -7.09 6.98 13.17
CA PHE A 22 -6.53 6.30 11.99
C PHE A 22 -5.48 5.25 12.34
N SER A 23 -4.93 5.26 13.56
CA SER A 23 -4.03 4.21 14.08
C SER A 23 -4.74 2.95 14.55
N ASN A 24 -6.07 2.88 14.43
CA ASN A 24 -6.84 1.73 14.88
C ASN A 24 -6.72 0.55 13.91
N PHE A 25 -5.62 -0.21 14.04
CA PHE A 25 -5.35 -1.41 13.24
C PHE A 25 -6.54 -2.39 13.22
N SER A 26 -7.20 -2.59 14.36
CA SER A 26 -8.35 -3.50 14.46
C SER A 26 -9.53 -3.05 13.60
N ALA A 27 -9.75 -1.73 13.46
CA ALA A 27 -10.81 -1.21 12.61
C ALA A 27 -10.50 -1.41 11.13
N TRP A 28 -9.26 -1.12 10.70
CA TRP A 28 -8.80 -1.38 9.33
C TRP A 28 -8.87 -2.86 8.96
N HIS A 29 -8.40 -3.74 9.84
CA HIS A 29 -8.43 -5.19 9.63
C HIS A 29 -9.84 -5.76 9.62
N GLN A 30 -10.73 -5.26 10.47
CA GLN A 30 -12.12 -5.67 10.44
C GLN A 30 -12.81 -5.18 9.16
N ARG A 31 -12.51 -3.95 8.73
CA ARG A 31 -13.03 -3.38 7.49
C ARG A 31 -12.64 -4.20 6.26
N SER A 32 -11.37 -4.61 6.16
CA SER A 32 -10.89 -5.43 5.04
C SER A 32 -11.63 -6.77 4.96
N LYS A 33 -11.86 -7.44 6.09
CA LYS A 33 -12.63 -8.70 6.14
C LYS A 33 -14.07 -8.51 5.67
N VAL A 34 -14.72 -7.43 6.08
CA VAL A 34 -16.11 -7.13 5.70
C VAL A 34 -16.20 -6.85 4.21
N LEU A 35 -15.30 -6.02 3.68
CA LEU A 35 -15.23 -5.72 2.24
C LEU A 35 -15.00 -6.98 1.40
N THR A 36 -14.01 -7.82 1.77
CA THR A 36 -13.77 -9.11 1.08
C THR A 36 -15.04 -9.95 1.05
N SER A 37 -15.72 -10.11 2.20
CA SER A 37 -16.95 -10.90 2.27
C SER A 37 -18.08 -10.32 1.41
N LEU A 38 -18.19 -9.00 1.30
CA LEU A 38 -19.19 -8.33 0.47
C LEU A 38 -18.90 -8.47 -1.02
N TRP A 39 -17.63 -8.38 -1.41
CA TRP A 39 -17.18 -8.58 -2.79
C TRP A 39 -17.40 -10.03 -3.24
N GLU A 40 -17.00 -11.01 -2.43
CA GLU A 40 -17.22 -12.43 -2.72
C GLU A 40 -18.70 -12.80 -2.79
N GLY A 41 -19.54 -12.14 -1.98
CA GLY A 41 -20.98 -12.32 -1.99
C GLY A 41 -21.71 -11.57 -3.12
N GLY A 42 -21.01 -10.76 -3.94
CA GLY A 42 -21.62 -9.93 -4.97
C GLY A 42 -22.55 -8.84 -4.42
N GLN A 43 -22.43 -8.50 -3.15
CA GLN A 43 -23.29 -7.55 -2.44
C GLN A 43 -22.81 -6.11 -2.57
N LEU A 44 -21.57 -5.92 -3.04
CA LEU A 44 -20.92 -4.63 -3.23
C LEU A 44 -20.08 -4.68 -4.51
N ASP A 45 -20.19 -3.65 -5.34
CA ASP A 45 -19.35 -3.50 -6.52
C ASP A 45 -17.88 -3.30 -6.11
N PRO A 46 -16.97 -4.24 -6.44
CA PRO A 46 -15.57 -4.13 -6.05
C PRO A 46 -14.86 -2.96 -6.70
N HIS A 47 -15.23 -2.55 -7.92
CA HIS A 47 -14.53 -1.45 -8.60
C HIS A 47 -14.83 -0.12 -7.89
N LYS A 48 -16.11 0.24 -7.78
CA LYS A 48 -16.52 1.48 -7.13
C LYS A 48 -16.07 1.56 -5.68
N SER A 49 -16.29 0.49 -4.91
CA SER A 49 -15.93 0.51 -3.48
C SER A 49 -14.43 0.59 -3.25
N LYS A 50 -13.59 -0.03 -4.09
CA LYS A 50 -12.13 0.13 -3.96
C LYS A 50 -11.66 1.56 -4.15
N GLU A 51 -12.25 2.31 -5.07
CA GLU A 51 -11.91 3.72 -5.27
C GLU A 51 -12.24 4.55 -4.01
N GLU A 52 -13.41 4.34 -3.40
CA GLU A 52 -13.78 4.97 -2.13
C GLU A 52 -12.80 4.60 -1.00
N GLU A 53 -12.31 3.36 -0.98
CA GLU A 53 -11.31 2.91 -0.01
C GLU A 53 -9.91 3.49 -0.27
N PHE A 54 -9.52 3.71 -1.53
CA PHE A 54 -8.27 4.38 -1.87
C PHE A 54 -8.29 5.83 -1.39
N ASP A 55 -9.39 6.55 -1.58
CA ASP A 55 -9.56 7.91 -1.05
C ASP A 55 -9.47 7.94 0.48
N LEU A 56 -10.16 7.02 1.15
CA LEU A 56 -10.16 6.91 2.61
C LEU A 56 -8.75 6.67 3.16
N VAL A 57 -8.04 5.67 2.62
CA VAL A 57 -6.70 5.32 3.12
C VAL A 57 -5.68 6.39 2.74
N LYS A 58 -5.80 7.02 1.57
CA LYS A 58 -4.92 8.12 1.14
C LYS A 58 -5.03 9.31 2.08
N ASN A 59 -6.24 9.71 2.46
CA ASN A 59 -6.42 10.79 3.45
C ASN A 59 -5.72 10.46 4.78
N ALA A 60 -5.79 9.21 5.24
CA ALA A 60 -5.09 8.77 6.43
C ALA A 60 -3.56 8.79 6.25
N MET A 61 -3.04 8.36 5.09
CA MET A 61 -1.61 8.37 4.76
C MET A 61 -1.00 9.76 4.79
N TYR A 62 -1.71 10.76 4.23
CA TYR A 62 -1.24 12.15 4.22
C TYR A 62 -1.39 12.83 5.58
N THR A 63 -2.29 12.34 6.44
CA THR A 63 -2.46 12.88 7.80
C THR A 63 -1.37 12.39 8.75
N ASP A 64 -1.05 11.09 8.70
CA ASP A 64 0.04 10.50 9.48
C ASP A 64 0.72 9.35 8.69
N PRO A 65 1.76 9.65 7.89
CA PRO A 65 2.49 8.63 7.15
C PRO A 65 3.36 7.75 8.04
N GLY A 66 3.51 8.07 9.34
CA GLY A 66 4.18 7.23 10.31
C GLY A 66 3.36 5.98 10.69
N ASP A 67 2.05 5.99 10.45
CA ASP A 67 1.14 4.95 10.91
C ASP A 67 1.18 3.68 10.06
N GLN A 68 1.73 2.61 10.63
CA GLN A 68 1.84 1.32 9.97
C GLN A 68 0.50 0.70 9.52
N SER A 69 -0.59 0.92 10.26
CA SER A 69 -1.89 0.31 10.01
C SER A 69 -2.44 0.73 8.65
N VAL A 70 -2.25 2.01 8.33
CA VAL A 70 -2.70 2.62 7.08
C VAL A 70 -1.98 1.98 5.89
N TRP A 71 -0.66 1.82 5.96
CA TRP A 71 0.14 1.19 4.90
C TRP A 71 -0.18 -0.30 4.72
N ILE A 72 -0.48 -1.02 5.79
CA ILE A 72 -0.91 -2.42 5.70
C ILE A 72 -2.25 -2.52 4.97
N TYR A 73 -3.20 -1.64 5.32
CA TYR A 73 -4.51 -1.60 4.66
C TYR A 73 -4.38 -1.25 3.18
N HIS A 74 -3.59 -0.23 2.84
CA HIS A 74 -3.31 0.13 1.46
C HIS A 74 -2.70 -1.03 0.66
N ARG A 75 -1.71 -1.76 1.23
CA ARG A 75 -1.13 -2.94 0.59
C ARG A 75 -2.17 -4.04 0.33
N TRP A 76 -3.08 -4.28 1.28
CA TRP A 76 -4.17 -5.21 1.09
C TRP A 76 -5.09 -4.78 -0.07
N LEU A 77 -5.40 -3.48 -0.15
CA LEU A 77 -6.29 -2.92 -1.17
C LEU A 77 -5.71 -3.02 -2.59
N VAL A 78 -4.41 -2.69 -2.75
CA VAL A 78 -3.65 -2.88 -4.00
C VAL A 78 -3.54 -4.36 -4.39
N GLY A 79 -3.45 -5.24 -3.39
CA GLY A 79 -3.39 -6.69 -3.58
C GLY A 79 -2.12 -7.15 -4.30
N ALA A 80 -2.27 -8.05 -5.28
CA ALA A 80 -1.15 -8.63 -6.02
C ALA A 80 -0.51 -7.69 -7.06
N GLY A 81 -1.03 -6.48 -7.25
CA GLY A 81 -0.49 -5.53 -8.23
C GLY A 81 -0.80 -5.91 -9.68
N ASN A 82 -1.92 -6.60 -9.94
CA ASN A 82 -2.31 -6.99 -11.30
C ASN A 82 -2.84 -5.82 -12.15
N ALA A 83 -3.31 -4.75 -11.52
CA ALA A 83 -3.81 -3.56 -12.19
C ALA A 83 -2.67 -2.53 -12.36
N TYR A 84 -2.18 -2.38 -13.59
CA TYR A 84 -1.05 -1.51 -13.91
C TYR A 84 -1.34 -0.03 -13.61
N ASP A 85 -2.53 0.42 -13.99
CA ASP A 85 -3.04 1.78 -13.79
C ASP A 85 -3.13 2.14 -12.30
N ILE A 86 -3.67 1.24 -11.48
CA ILE A 86 -3.73 1.42 -10.02
C ILE A 86 -2.30 1.49 -9.45
N LEU A 87 -1.41 0.56 -9.82
CA LEU A 87 -0.02 0.59 -9.34
C LEU A 87 0.68 1.91 -9.70
N GLN A 88 0.55 2.37 -10.94
CA GLN A 88 1.14 3.64 -11.39
C GLN A 88 0.60 4.83 -10.59
N ARG A 89 -0.73 4.90 -10.43
CA ARG A 89 -1.40 5.96 -9.67
C ARG A 89 -0.94 6.00 -8.22
N GLU A 90 -0.92 4.85 -7.54
CA GLU A 90 -0.52 4.79 -6.14
C GLU A 90 0.99 5.05 -5.97
N ILE A 91 1.85 4.58 -6.89
CA ILE A 91 3.28 4.93 -6.89
C ILE A 91 3.46 6.45 -7.00
N ALA A 92 2.76 7.11 -7.92
CA ALA A 92 2.85 8.56 -8.10
C ALA A 92 2.41 9.30 -6.83
N SER A 93 1.27 8.92 -6.25
CA SER A 93 0.79 9.54 -5.01
C SER A 93 1.75 9.38 -3.84
N ILE A 94 2.35 8.19 -3.68
CA ILE A 94 3.30 7.97 -2.57
C ILE A 94 4.62 8.71 -2.84
N GLN A 95 5.00 8.89 -4.10
CA GLN A 95 6.18 9.69 -4.46
C GLN A 95 5.98 11.15 -4.07
N GLU A 96 4.81 11.74 -4.36
CA GLU A 96 4.47 13.10 -3.91
C GLU A 96 4.56 13.23 -2.39
N LEU A 97 4.02 12.26 -1.65
CA LEU A 97 4.10 12.26 -0.18
C LEU A 97 5.53 12.09 0.35
N LEU A 98 6.38 11.31 -0.32
CA LEU A 98 7.79 11.18 0.02
C LEU A 98 8.55 12.48 -0.25
N ASP A 99 8.20 13.22 -1.32
CA ASP A 99 8.83 14.50 -1.64
C ASP A 99 8.52 15.55 -0.55
N GLU A 100 7.33 15.50 0.06
CA GLU A 100 6.96 16.32 1.22
C GLU A 100 7.59 15.83 2.54
N GLN A 101 7.77 14.53 2.71
CA GLN A 101 8.34 13.90 3.92
C GLN A 101 9.49 12.95 3.58
N PRO A 102 10.69 13.49 3.27
CA PRO A 102 11.80 12.72 2.70
C PRO A 102 12.39 11.64 3.59
N ASP A 103 12.10 11.66 4.90
CA ASP A 103 12.53 10.67 5.89
C ASP A 103 11.44 9.62 6.21
N SER A 104 10.31 9.66 5.50
CA SER A 104 9.22 8.71 5.71
C SER A 104 9.62 7.29 5.26
N LYS A 105 10.04 6.49 6.24
CA LYS A 105 10.34 5.06 6.08
C LYS A 105 9.23 4.31 5.34
N TRP A 106 7.97 4.59 5.67
CA TRP A 106 6.84 3.85 5.09
C TRP A 106 6.57 4.21 3.63
N CYS A 107 6.77 5.47 3.24
CA CYS A 107 6.72 5.87 1.83
C CYS A 107 7.81 5.13 1.04
N MET A 108 9.06 5.16 1.52
CA MET A 108 10.17 4.45 0.87
C MET A 108 9.92 2.94 0.75
N GLU A 109 9.53 2.28 1.84
CA GLU A 109 9.24 0.84 1.83
C GLU A 109 8.11 0.49 0.86
N SER A 110 7.06 1.30 0.82
CA SER A 110 5.90 1.06 -0.03
C SER A 110 6.20 1.31 -1.51
N LEU A 111 6.97 2.35 -1.84
CA LEU A 111 7.46 2.59 -3.20
C LEU A 111 8.32 1.43 -3.70
N VAL A 112 9.28 0.95 -2.89
CA VAL A 112 10.09 -0.22 -3.25
C VAL A 112 9.20 -1.43 -3.50
N PHE A 113 8.20 -1.66 -2.64
CA PHE A 113 7.28 -2.78 -2.81
C PHE A 113 6.48 -2.69 -4.12
N TYR A 114 5.84 -1.55 -4.41
CA TYR A 114 5.02 -1.40 -5.63
C TYR A 114 5.86 -1.34 -6.91
N LYS A 115 7.01 -0.67 -6.91
CA LYS A 115 7.93 -0.66 -8.07
C LYS A 115 8.43 -2.08 -8.39
N ARG A 116 8.67 -2.92 -7.37
CA ARG A 116 8.99 -4.35 -7.58
C ARG A 116 7.82 -5.14 -8.16
N LEU A 117 6.58 -4.88 -7.73
CA LEU A 117 5.41 -5.50 -8.36
C LEU A 117 5.29 -5.09 -9.82
N LEU A 118 5.51 -3.81 -10.12
CA LEU A 118 5.50 -3.29 -11.47
C LEU A 118 6.54 -3.98 -12.37
N LEU A 119 7.78 -4.11 -11.89
CA LEU A 119 8.86 -4.81 -12.59
C LEU A 119 8.53 -6.29 -12.82
N ARG A 120 7.86 -6.97 -11.87
CA ARG A 120 7.57 -8.41 -11.96
C ARG A 120 6.35 -8.74 -12.83
N HIS A 121 5.28 -7.98 -12.68
CA HIS A 121 3.99 -8.29 -13.31
C HIS A 121 3.79 -7.56 -14.64
N HIS A 122 4.45 -6.41 -14.81
CA HIS A 122 4.22 -5.50 -15.94
C HIS A 122 5.48 -5.22 -16.76
N ALA A 123 6.50 -6.10 -16.70
CA ALA A 123 7.73 -5.97 -17.48
C ALA A 123 7.51 -5.74 -18.98
N ARG A 124 6.45 -6.34 -19.55
CA ARG A 124 6.09 -6.21 -20.97
C ARG A 124 5.55 -4.82 -21.34
N GLN A 125 5.06 -4.05 -20.37
CA GLN A 125 4.54 -2.70 -20.56
C GLN A 125 5.62 -1.63 -20.32
N LEU A 126 6.81 -2.02 -19.89
CA LEU A 126 7.91 -1.11 -19.55
C LEU A 126 9.00 -1.18 -20.62
N SER A 127 9.54 -0.02 -21.00
CA SER A 127 10.76 0.01 -21.82
C SER A 127 11.95 -0.50 -21.01
N GLU A 128 13.05 -0.84 -21.70
CA GLU A 128 14.31 -1.19 -21.01
C GLU A 128 14.83 -0.03 -20.15
N ALA A 129 14.68 1.21 -20.63
CA ALA A 129 15.05 2.41 -19.88
C ALA A 129 14.22 2.57 -18.60
N ASP A 130 12.89 2.33 -18.68
CA ASP A 130 12.01 2.41 -17.50
C ASP A 130 12.36 1.35 -16.46
N ARG A 131 12.62 0.11 -16.90
CA ARG A 131 13.02 -0.99 -16.01
C ARG A 131 14.33 -0.67 -15.29
N LEU A 132 15.30 -0.11 -15.99
CA LEU A 132 16.56 0.34 -15.40
C LEU A 132 16.34 1.48 -14.40
N SER A 133 15.52 2.49 -14.74
CA SER A 133 15.21 3.61 -13.84
C SER A 133 14.54 3.13 -12.55
N LEU A 134 13.50 2.31 -12.68
CA LEU A 134 12.78 1.72 -11.54
C LEU A 134 13.71 0.90 -10.64
N THR A 135 14.61 0.12 -11.25
CA THR A 135 15.61 -0.67 -10.52
C THR A 135 16.56 0.23 -9.73
N GLN A 136 17.09 1.28 -10.37
CA GLN A 136 17.97 2.24 -9.69
C GLN A 136 17.25 2.99 -8.57
N GLU A 137 16.00 3.41 -8.79
CA GLU A 137 15.17 4.04 -7.76
C GLU A 137 14.94 3.13 -6.55
N CYS A 138 14.58 1.86 -6.79
CA CYS A 138 14.44 0.88 -5.71
C CYS A 138 15.72 0.76 -4.89
N LEU A 139 16.88 0.69 -5.56
CA LEU A 139 18.17 0.60 -4.88
C LEU A 139 18.49 1.85 -4.06
N ARG A 140 18.22 3.05 -4.59
CA ARG A 140 18.42 4.31 -3.84
C ARG A 140 17.55 4.37 -2.58
N LEU A 141 16.26 4.02 -2.70
CA LEU A 141 15.34 3.99 -1.57
C LEU A 141 15.78 2.95 -0.52
N LEU A 142 16.20 1.76 -0.96
CA LEU A 142 16.69 0.71 -0.06
C LEU A 142 17.97 1.13 0.66
N THR A 143 18.86 1.89 0.03
CA THR A 143 20.03 2.48 0.71
C THR A 143 19.58 3.49 1.77
N GLY A 144 18.69 4.42 1.45
CA GLY A 144 18.17 5.39 2.44
C GLY A 144 17.48 4.73 3.64
N LEU A 145 16.75 3.64 3.40
CA LEU A 145 16.12 2.84 4.46
C LEU A 145 17.12 2.22 5.45
N GLN A 146 18.36 1.93 5.03
CA GLN A 146 19.39 1.41 5.94
C GLN A 146 19.88 2.44 6.96
N ASP A 147 19.73 3.73 6.64
CA ASP A 147 20.08 4.84 7.53
C ASP A 147 18.89 5.21 8.43
N ILE A 148 17.67 5.20 7.87
CA ILE A 148 16.43 5.54 8.60
C ILE A 148 15.99 4.43 9.56
N ASP A 149 16.17 3.16 9.20
CA ASP A 149 15.78 2.00 10.01
C ASP A 149 16.93 0.98 10.11
N PRO A 150 18.02 1.33 10.83
CA PRO A 150 19.25 0.54 10.87
C PRO A 150 19.04 -0.86 11.48
N ASN A 151 18.04 -1.01 12.36
CA ASN A 151 17.68 -2.31 12.95
C ASN A 151 17.20 -3.32 11.91
N ARG A 152 16.74 -2.85 10.74
CA ARG A 152 16.30 -3.68 9.61
C ARG A 152 17.26 -3.65 8.42
N ARG A 153 18.50 -3.14 8.59
CA ARG A 153 19.49 -3.00 7.51
C ARG A 153 19.63 -4.26 6.65
N GLN A 154 19.83 -5.42 7.28
CA GLN A 154 20.00 -6.70 6.55
C GLN A 154 18.81 -7.00 5.63
N ARG A 155 17.58 -6.73 6.08
CA ARG A 155 16.37 -6.90 5.26
C ARG A 155 16.42 -6.04 4.00
N TYR A 156 16.91 -4.81 4.10
CA TYR A 156 17.02 -3.90 2.95
C TYR A 156 18.14 -4.31 1.99
N GLU A 157 19.26 -4.81 2.51
CA GLU A 157 20.34 -5.38 1.71
C GLU A 157 19.88 -6.62 0.92
N ASP A 158 19.18 -7.54 1.58
CA ASP A 158 18.62 -8.74 0.94
C ASP A 158 17.62 -8.35 -0.16
N LEU A 159 16.74 -7.38 0.14
CA LEU A 159 15.81 -6.83 -0.85
C LEU A 159 16.53 -6.18 -2.04
N ALA A 160 17.64 -5.49 -1.81
CA ALA A 160 18.43 -4.86 -2.86
C ALA A 160 19.09 -5.91 -3.77
N ALA A 161 19.60 -7.00 -3.18
CA ALA A 161 20.11 -8.14 -3.92
C ALA A 161 19.02 -8.80 -4.78
N ASP A 162 17.80 -8.90 -4.26
CA ASP A 162 16.66 -9.43 -5.02
C ASP A 162 16.21 -8.52 -6.16
N VAL A 163 16.18 -7.20 -5.94
CA VAL A 163 15.82 -6.23 -6.99
C VAL A 163 16.76 -6.34 -8.19
N LYS A 164 18.07 -6.51 -7.95
CA LYS A 164 19.08 -6.68 -9.01
C LYS A 164 18.86 -7.94 -9.88
N LYS A 165 18.12 -8.94 -9.37
CA LYS A 165 17.81 -10.18 -10.11
C LYS A 165 16.52 -10.09 -10.93
N ILE A 166 15.68 -9.07 -10.72
CA ILE A 166 14.41 -8.91 -11.44
C ILE A 166 14.64 -8.41 -12.87
N ASN A 167 15.76 -7.71 -13.10
CA ASN A 167 16.10 -7.09 -14.36
C ASN A 167 16.93 -8.01 -15.26
#